data_AF-A0A962QA20-F1
#
_entry.id   AF-A0A962QA20-F1
#
_cell.length_a   1.000
_cell.length_b   1.000
_cell.length_c   1.000
_cell.angle_alpha   90.00
_cell.angle_beta   90.00
_cell.angle_gamma   90.00
#
_symmetry.space_group_name_H-M   'P 1'
#
loop_
_entity.id
_entity.type
_entity.pdbx_description
1 polymer ?
#
loop_
_entity_poly.entity_id
_entity_poly.type
_entity_poly.pdbx_seq_one_letter_code
_entity_poly.pdbx_strand_id
1 'polypeptide(L)'
;EIINQKIDLKGEISIDILSTGFSVTGNFGVFSPSSLVSSGATTKKIPLKEINNLDEQIRERDKWNSLIGCKLNVRSEDYSYFETTTLLGLDIQDLNTITVDTLSVSAPIDAIVELADYDEQPLVTTDIGKYIRLKYTFTMFQDTIAAVAGDSVFEVADGGIYFNGMDIAVHSNDYTRDQPRATISTVVGNIITLTSDLDFTPQVGDKIEQLEFLDYDGYLFL
;
A
#
# COMPACT_ATOMS: atom_id res chain seq x y z
N GLU A 1 50.50 -14.31 22.29
CA GLU A 1 51.03 -14.28 20.93
C GLU A 1 50.18 -13.31 20.12
N ILE A 2 50.72 -12.13 19.82
CA ILE A 2 50.00 -11.12 19.04
C ILE A 2 50.56 -11.21 17.64
N ILE A 3 49.85 -11.91 16.77
CA ILE A 3 50.18 -11.97 15.34
C ILE A 3 49.66 -10.67 14.73
N ASN A 4 50.58 -9.78 14.41
CA ASN A 4 50.25 -8.54 13.74
C ASN A 4 49.88 -8.87 12.28
N GLN A 5 48.61 -8.71 11.90
CA GLN A 5 48.17 -8.88 10.51
C GLN A 5 48.01 -7.50 9.87
N LYS A 6 48.76 -7.27 8.79
CA LYS A 6 48.74 -6.03 8.02
C LYS A 6 48.16 -6.33 6.63
N ILE A 7 47.10 -5.63 6.27
CA ILE A 7 46.53 -5.62 4.93
C ILE A 7 47.02 -4.36 4.22
N ASP A 8 47.72 -4.53 3.10
CA ASP A 8 48.16 -3.45 2.20
C ASP A 8 47.31 -3.52 0.93
N LEU A 9 46.50 -2.49 0.71
CA LEU A 9 45.56 -2.43 -0.40
C LEU A 9 46.01 -1.32 -1.36
N LYS A 10 46.31 -1.70 -2.61
CA LYS A 10 46.69 -0.77 -3.69
C LYS A 10 45.69 -0.87 -4.83
N GLY A 11 44.85 0.16 -4.96
CA GLY A 11 43.78 0.29 -5.94
C GLY A 11 42.67 1.23 -5.42
N GLU A 12 41.69 1.58 -6.24
CA GLU A 12 40.48 2.25 -5.74
C GLU A 12 39.60 1.22 -5.02
N ILE A 13 39.30 1.49 -3.75
CA ILE A 13 38.43 0.68 -2.92
C ILE A 13 37.30 1.58 -2.43
N SER A 14 36.06 1.20 -2.74
CA SER A 14 34.89 1.80 -2.13
C SER A 14 34.37 0.90 -1.03
N ILE A 15 34.28 1.42 0.19
CA ILE A 15 33.61 0.78 1.33
C ILE A 15 32.56 1.78 1.79
N ASP A 16 31.30 1.43 1.56
CA ASP A 16 30.17 2.14 2.14
C ASP A 16 29.63 1.33 3.31
N ILE A 17 29.80 1.88 4.51
CA ILE A 17 29.14 1.38 5.71
C ILE A 17 28.57 2.58 6.44
N LEU A 18 27.25 2.66 6.49
CA LEU A 18 26.56 3.49 7.46
C LEU A 18 25.28 2.78 7.93
N SER A 19 25.33 2.23 9.14
CA SER A 19 24.12 1.87 9.89
C SER A 19 24.24 2.50 11.27
N THR A 20 23.73 3.73 11.38
CA THR A 20 23.58 4.44 12.65
C THR A 20 22.11 4.54 12.99
N GLY A 21 21.66 3.67 13.89
CA GLY A 21 20.32 3.69 14.46
C GLY A 21 20.21 2.67 15.59
N PHE A 22 20.69 3.06 16.78
CA PHE A 22 20.45 2.33 18.02
C PHE A 22 18.94 2.31 18.28
N SER A 23 18.35 1.11 18.41
CA SER A 23 16.93 0.84 18.67
C SER A 23 15.97 1.46 17.65
N VAL A 24 15.74 0.76 16.53
CA VAL A 24 14.53 0.94 15.73
C VAL A 24 13.34 0.27 16.44
N THR A 25 12.88 0.89 17.53
CA THR A 25 11.50 0.68 18.00
C THR A 25 10.60 1.54 17.12
N GLY A 26 10.53 1.19 15.84
CA GLY A 26 9.73 1.88 14.84
C GLY A 26 9.38 0.89 13.74
N ASN A 27 8.13 0.93 13.27
CA ASN A 27 7.71 0.17 12.10
C ASN A 27 8.13 0.98 10.87
N PHE A 28 8.86 0.35 9.95
CA PHE A 28 9.29 1.01 8.71
C PHE A 28 8.68 0.29 7.53
N GLY A 29 7.87 1.02 6.78
CA GLY A 29 7.25 0.56 5.55
C GLY A 29 7.96 1.08 4.31
N VAL A 30 8.01 0.28 3.26
CA VAL A 30 8.40 0.75 1.92
C VAL A 30 7.13 0.95 1.12
N PHE A 31 6.90 2.16 0.63
CA PHE A 31 5.80 2.41 -0.30
C PHE A 31 6.09 1.77 -1.66
N SER A 32 5.03 1.25 -2.28
CA SER A 32 5.09 0.69 -3.63
C SER A 32 5.61 1.70 -4.66
N PRO A 33 6.27 1.25 -5.74
CA PRO A 33 6.54 2.13 -6.86
C PRO A 33 5.24 2.62 -7.47
N SER A 34 5.27 3.84 -7.98
CA SER A 34 4.25 4.40 -8.85
C SER A 34 4.92 5.06 -10.05
N SER A 35 4.15 5.25 -11.12
CA SER A 35 4.56 5.92 -12.34
C SER A 35 3.36 6.66 -12.94
N LEU A 36 3.59 7.60 -13.84
CA LEU A 36 2.53 8.20 -14.64
C LEU A 36 2.50 7.60 -16.04
N VAL A 37 1.33 7.56 -16.64
CA VAL A 37 1.15 7.18 -18.05
C VAL A 37 1.66 8.31 -18.95
N SER A 38 2.55 7.96 -19.87
CA SER A 38 3.03 8.83 -20.94
C SER A 38 2.16 8.71 -22.19
N SER A 39 2.43 9.53 -23.21
CA SER A 39 1.70 9.48 -24.47
C SER A 39 1.93 8.17 -25.23
N GLY A 40 0.96 7.75 -26.04
CA GLY A 40 1.07 6.54 -26.86
C GLY A 40 0.67 5.24 -26.15
N ALA A 41 -0.01 5.34 -25.00
CA ALA A 41 -0.65 4.19 -24.38
C ALA A 41 -1.61 3.48 -25.35
N THR A 42 -1.73 2.17 -25.16
CA THR A 42 -2.72 1.30 -25.79
C THR A 42 -3.34 0.43 -24.71
N THR A 43 -4.31 -0.42 -25.07
CA THR A 43 -4.92 -1.34 -24.11
C THR A 43 -3.96 -2.40 -23.56
N LYS A 44 -2.78 -2.61 -24.15
CA LYS A 44 -1.81 -3.65 -23.73
C LYS A 44 -0.42 -3.12 -23.39
N LYS A 45 -0.17 -1.85 -23.67
CA LYS A 45 1.14 -1.22 -23.50
C LYS A 45 0.96 0.15 -22.89
N ILE A 46 1.66 0.39 -21.79
CA ILE A 46 1.62 1.64 -21.05
C ILE A 46 3.04 2.22 -21.05
N PRO A 47 3.32 3.21 -21.91
CA PRO A 47 4.51 4.04 -21.79
C PRO A 47 4.47 4.78 -20.46
N LEU A 48 5.60 4.81 -19.77
CA LEU A 48 5.71 5.41 -18.45
C LEU A 48 6.47 6.73 -18.51
N LYS A 49 6.13 7.62 -17.59
CA LYS A 49 6.93 8.79 -17.23
C LYS A 49 7.03 8.84 -15.71
N GLU A 50 8.09 9.48 -15.24
CA GLU A 50 8.43 9.52 -13.83
C GLU A 50 7.37 10.26 -12.99
N ILE A 51 7.15 9.73 -11.79
CA ILE A 51 6.53 10.43 -10.67
C ILE A 51 7.61 10.55 -9.58
N ASN A 52 7.85 11.77 -9.10
CA ASN A 52 8.89 12.07 -8.09
C ASN A 52 10.27 11.49 -8.44
N ASN A 53 10.86 11.96 -9.55
CA ASN A 53 12.17 11.51 -10.00
C ASN A 53 13.28 11.81 -8.96
N LEU A 54 13.95 10.75 -8.47
CA LEU A 54 15.12 10.83 -7.58
C LEU A 54 16.43 10.47 -8.30
N ASP A 55 16.40 10.31 -9.62
CA ASP A 55 17.50 9.90 -10.50
C ASP A 55 18.14 8.54 -10.14
N GLU A 56 17.45 7.71 -9.35
CA GLU A 56 17.95 6.38 -8.93
C GLU A 56 17.89 5.34 -10.06
N GLN A 57 17.05 5.55 -11.07
CA GLN A 57 16.88 4.63 -12.19
C GLN A 57 17.04 5.34 -13.53
N ILE A 58 17.72 4.68 -14.47
CA ILE A 58 17.93 5.21 -15.83
C ILE A 58 16.59 5.26 -16.61
N ARG A 59 15.66 4.35 -16.29
CA ARG A 59 14.37 4.20 -16.96
C ARG A 59 13.29 3.96 -15.92
N GLU A 60 12.18 4.65 -16.07
CA GLU A 60 11.02 4.53 -15.18
C GLU A 60 10.50 3.09 -15.10
N ARG A 61 10.52 2.37 -16.23
CA ARG A 61 10.03 0.98 -16.26
C ARG A 61 10.84 0.01 -15.39
N ASP A 62 12.11 0.31 -15.11
CA ASP A 62 13.02 -0.64 -14.47
C ASP A 62 12.59 -0.89 -13.00
N LYS A 63 11.82 0.03 -12.41
CA LYS A 63 11.15 -0.09 -11.10
C LYS A 63 10.22 -1.31 -11.05
N TRP A 64 9.63 -1.66 -12.19
CA TRP A 64 8.59 -2.68 -12.33
C TRP A 64 9.16 -4.07 -12.64
N ASN A 65 10.46 -4.20 -12.95
CA ASN A 65 11.06 -5.46 -13.39
C ASN A 65 10.89 -6.60 -12.36
N SER A 66 11.02 -6.30 -11.08
CA SER A 66 10.83 -7.28 -10.00
C SER A 66 9.37 -7.63 -9.70
N LEU A 67 8.42 -6.94 -10.35
CA LEU A 67 6.99 -7.01 -10.05
C LEU A 67 6.18 -7.70 -11.17
N ILE A 68 6.84 -8.29 -12.17
CA ILE A 68 6.16 -9.00 -13.25
C ILE A 68 5.27 -10.10 -12.66
N GLY A 69 3.99 -10.10 -13.06
CA GLY A 69 2.94 -10.97 -12.54
C GLY A 69 2.06 -10.33 -11.46
N CYS A 70 2.38 -9.13 -10.96
CA CYS A 70 1.56 -8.41 -10.00
C CYS A 70 0.28 -7.83 -10.64
N LYS A 71 -0.67 -7.43 -9.77
CA LYS A 71 -1.81 -6.60 -10.17
C LYS A 71 -1.47 -5.12 -10.00
N LEU A 72 -1.89 -4.33 -10.97
CA LEU A 72 -1.67 -2.89 -11.06
C LEU A 72 -3.02 -2.17 -11.12
N ASN A 73 -3.16 -1.08 -10.38
CA ASN A 73 -4.21 -0.10 -10.59
C ASN A 73 -3.71 0.97 -11.56
N VAL A 74 -4.52 1.28 -12.57
CA VAL A 74 -4.31 2.40 -13.47
C VAL A 74 -5.47 3.36 -13.28
N ARG A 75 -5.22 4.53 -12.68
CA ARG A 75 -6.28 5.46 -12.30
C ARG A 75 -5.94 6.92 -12.59
N SER A 76 -6.94 7.76 -12.82
CA SER A 76 -6.75 9.20 -12.78
C SER A 76 -6.69 9.73 -11.34
N GLU A 77 -6.17 10.94 -11.15
CA GLU A 77 -6.09 11.58 -9.82
C GLU A 77 -7.48 11.80 -9.20
N ASP A 78 -8.49 12.04 -10.05
CA ASP A 78 -9.89 12.23 -9.67
C ASP A 78 -10.72 10.94 -9.68
N TYR A 79 -10.12 9.77 -9.93
CA TYR A 79 -10.77 8.47 -10.04
C TYR A 79 -11.88 8.37 -11.13
N SER A 80 -11.97 9.35 -12.05
CA SER A 80 -12.88 9.26 -13.20
C SER A 80 -12.51 8.13 -14.18
N TYR A 81 -11.25 7.71 -14.17
CA TYR A 81 -10.74 6.50 -14.79
C TYR A 81 -10.11 5.62 -13.72
N PHE A 82 -10.48 4.34 -13.67
CA PHE A 82 -9.90 3.34 -12.76
C PHE A 82 -10.05 1.95 -13.37
N GLU A 83 -8.93 1.27 -13.60
CA GLU A 83 -8.90 -0.12 -14.05
C GLU A 83 -7.78 -0.90 -13.38
N THR A 84 -8.07 -2.14 -12.99
CA THR A 84 -7.09 -3.10 -12.48
C THR A 84 -6.61 -4.02 -13.62
N THR A 85 -5.31 -4.16 -13.80
CA THR A 85 -4.69 -5.05 -14.80
C THR A 85 -3.54 -5.88 -14.21
N THR A 86 -2.97 -6.78 -15.00
CA THR A 86 -1.82 -7.62 -14.60
C THR A 86 -0.57 -7.16 -15.35
N LEU A 87 0.56 -6.98 -14.67
CA LEU A 87 1.85 -6.72 -15.32
C LEU A 87 2.38 -8.00 -15.97
N LEU A 88 2.50 -8.01 -17.30
CA LEU A 88 2.98 -9.17 -18.05
C LEU A 88 4.49 -9.13 -18.33
N GLY A 89 5.07 -7.94 -18.40
CA GLY A 89 6.50 -7.78 -18.65
C GLY A 89 6.91 -6.37 -19.05
N LEU A 90 8.18 -6.22 -19.44
CA LEU A 90 8.73 -4.98 -19.97
C LEU A 90 8.81 -5.06 -21.50
N ASP A 91 8.49 -3.97 -22.19
CA ASP A 91 8.53 -3.95 -23.66
C ASP A 91 9.98 -4.01 -24.19
N ILE A 92 10.28 -4.85 -25.17
CA ILE A 92 11.67 -4.98 -25.67
C ILE A 92 12.08 -3.89 -26.67
N GLN A 93 11.11 -3.18 -27.26
CA GLN A 93 11.32 -2.15 -28.28
C GLN A 93 11.28 -0.75 -27.68
N ASP A 94 10.28 -0.48 -26.83
CA ASP A 94 10.15 0.79 -26.12
C ASP A 94 10.70 0.65 -24.69
N LEU A 95 11.85 1.30 -24.50
CA LEU A 95 12.64 1.18 -23.29
C LEU A 95 12.00 1.82 -22.05
N ASN A 96 10.86 2.50 -22.17
CA ASN A 96 10.13 3.02 -21.01
C ASN A 96 8.67 2.55 -20.94
N THR A 97 8.36 1.41 -21.56
CA THR A 97 7.00 0.86 -21.62
C THR A 97 6.88 -0.47 -20.88
N ILE A 98 5.77 -0.63 -20.14
CA ILE A 98 5.34 -1.90 -19.57
C ILE A 98 4.27 -2.55 -20.45
N THR A 99 4.26 -3.88 -20.48
CA THR A 99 3.22 -4.68 -21.12
C THR A 99 2.27 -5.21 -20.05
N VAL A 100 0.98 -4.98 -20.24
CA VAL A 100 -0.07 -5.37 -19.29
C VAL A 100 -1.10 -6.27 -19.95
N ASP A 101 -1.91 -6.93 -19.13
CA ASP A 101 -3.14 -7.55 -19.63
C ASP A 101 -4.10 -6.49 -20.15
N THR A 102 -5.04 -6.91 -20.98
CA THR A 102 -5.86 -6.00 -21.79
C THR A 102 -6.74 -5.12 -20.91
N LEU A 103 -6.48 -3.81 -20.94
CA LEU A 103 -7.38 -2.77 -20.43
C LEU A 103 -8.62 -2.64 -21.31
N SER A 104 -9.73 -2.20 -20.73
CA SER A 104 -10.99 -2.00 -21.46
C SER A 104 -10.89 -0.85 -22.48
N VAL A 105 -10.14 0.20 -22.11
CA VAL A 105 -9.78 1.32 -22.97
C VAL A 105 -8.30 1.66 -22.79
N SER A 106 -7.74 2.47 -23.69
CA SER A 106 -6.38 2.98 -23.49
C SER A 106 -6.33 3.87 -22.26
N ALA A 107 -5.34 3.64 -21.39
CA ALA A 107 -5.11 4.48 -20.24
C ALA A 107 -4.90 5.96 -20.66
N PRO A 108 -5.54 6.93 -20.00
CA PRO A 108 -5.31 8.35 -20.24
C PRO A 108 -3.86 8.74 -19.96
N ILE A 109 -3.37 9.77 -20.65
CA ILE A 109 -2.13 10.43 -20.24
C ILE A 109 -2.27 10.96 -18.81
N ASP A 110 -1.19 10.95 -18.05
CA ASP A 110 -1.15 11.42 -16.65
C ASP A 110 -1.96 10.56 -15.66
N ALA A 111 -2.56 9.44 -16.10
CA ALA A 111 -3.04 8.44 -15.18
C ALA A 111 -1.87 7.87 -14.36
N ILE A 112 -2.15 7.52 -13.11
CA ILE A 112 -1.22 6.91 -12.16
C ILE A 112 -1.27 5.41 -12.34
N VAL A 113 -0.09 4.79 -12.48
CA VAL A 113 0.12 3.35 -12.43
C VAL A 113 0.73 3.05 -11.06
N GLU A 114 0.05 2.24 -10.26
CA GLU A 114 0.48 1.83 -8.93
C GLU A 114 0.15 0.35 -8.69
N LEU A 115 0.71 -0.24 -7.63
CA LEU A 115 0.30 -1.59 -7.23
C LEU A 115 -1.19 -1.58 -6.85
N ALA A 116 -1.93 -2.60 -7.28
CA ALA A 116 -3.31 -2.79 -6.87
C ALA A 116 -3.41 -3.07 -5.37
N ASP A 117 -4.60 -2.94 -4.80
CA ASP A 117 -4.85 -3.12 -3.37
C ASP A 117 -4.45 -4.51 -2.89
N TYR A 118 -4.20 -4.62 -1.59
CA TYR A 118 -3.69 -5.84 -0.96
C TYR A 118 -4.51 -7.07 -1.38
N ASP A 119 -5.84 -6.98 -1.29
CA ASP A 119 -6.77 -8.08 -1.57
C ASP A 119 -6.91 -8.40 -3.07
N GLU A 120 -6.55 -7.46 -3.95
CA GLU A 120 -6.56 -7.69 -5.40
C GLU A 120 -5.29 -8.35 -5.90
N GLN A 121 -4.20 -8.32 -5.11
CA GLN A 121 -2.95 -8.96 -5.50
C GLN A 121 -3.11 -10.47 -5.72
N PRO A 122 -2.26 -11.09 -6.56
CA PRO A 122 -2.27 -12.54 -6.74
C PRO A 122 -2.21 -13.25 -5.40
N LEU A 123 -2.94 -14.37 -5.30
CA LEU A 123 -3.04 -15.17 -4.06
C LEU A 123 -1.67 -15.38 -3.40
N VAL A 124 -1.67 -15.40 -2.06
CA VAL A 124 -0.49 -15.66 -1.21
C VAL A 124 0.18 -17.00 -1.56
N THR A 125 -0.45 -17.88 -2.32
CA THR A 125 0.17 -19.11 -2.83
C THR A 125 1.17 -18.89 -3.96
N THR A 126 1.17 -17.71 -4.60
CA THR A 126 2.13 -17.35 -5.65
C THR A 126 3.35 -16.66 -5.06
N ASP A 127 4.53 -16.92 -5.62
CA ASP A 127 5.78 -16.30 -5.13
C ASP A 127 5.73 -14.77 -5.22
N ILE A 128 5.08 -14.24 -6.26
CA ILE A 128 4.94 -12.80 -6.45
C ILE A 128 3.97 -12.17 -5.44
N GLY A 129 2.83 -12.82 -5.15
CA GLY A 129 1.89 -12.35 -4.14
C GLY A 129 2.55 -12.23 -2.75
N LYS A 130 3.34 -13.24 -2.36
CA LYS A 130 4.13 -13.20 -1.11
C LYS A 130 5.16 -12.08 -1.14
N TYR A 131 5.89 -11.94 -2.25
CA TYR A 131 6.95 -10.95 -2.38
C TYR A 131 6.42 -9.52 -2.18
N ILE A 132 5.31 -9.17 -2.84
CA ILE A 132 4.75 -7.82 -2.78
C ILE A 132 4.26 -7.50 -1.37
N ARG A 133 3.55 -8.43 -0.73
CA ARG A 133 2.99 -8.26 0.62
C ARG A 133 4.05 -8.21 1.71
N LEU A 134 5.19 -8.87 1.49
CA LEU A 134 6.33 -8.77 2.38
C LEU A 134 7.14 -7.47 2.15
N LYS A 135 7.19 -6.99 0.91
CA LYS A 135 8.07 -5.88 0.52
C LYS A 135 7.44 -4.51 0.71
N TYR A 136 6.14 -4.37 0.43
CA TYR A 136 5.48 -3.08 0.41
C TYR A 136 4.41 -2.97 1.49
N THR A 137 4.30 -1.77 2.05
CA THR A 137 3.20 -1.42 2.95
C THR A 137 1.97 -1.08 2.12
N PHE A 138 0.83 -1.59 2.56
CA PHE A 138 -0.47 -1.24 2.03
C PHE A 138 -1.16 -0.31 3.01
N THR A 139 -1.71 0.79 2.50
CA THR A 139 -2.49 1.70 3.32
C THR A 139 -3.77 1.02 3.75
N MET A 140 -4.08 1.11 5.03
CA MET A 140 -5.34 0.61 5.57
C MET A 140 -6.48 1.51 5.12
N PHE A 141 -7.64 0.90 4.93
CA PHE A 141 -8.85 1.65 4.66
C PHE A 141 -9.21 2.49 5.89
N GLN A 142 -9.53 3.76 5.64
CA GLN A 142 -10.03 4.67 6.65
C GLN A 142 -11.44 5.11 6.30
N ASP A 143 -12.37 4.92 7.24
CA ASP A 143 -13.74 5.44 7.17
C ASP A 143 -13.93 6.59 8.15
N THR A 144 -15.12 7.18 8.11
CA THR A 144 -15.55 8.23 9.01
C THR A 144 -16.86 7.85 9.70
N ILE A 145 -16.94 8.09 11.01
CA ILE A 145 -18.15 7.92 11.79
C ILE A 145 -19.23 8.90 11.31
N ALA A 146 -20.37 8.37 10.88
CA ALA A 146 -21.51 9.11 10.36
C ALA A 146 -22.52 9.50 11.45
N ALA A 147 -22.70 8.63 12.45
CA ALA A 147 -23.56 8.90 13.62
C ALA A 147 -23.03 8.17 14.85
N VAL A 148 -23.38 8.65 16.05
CA VAL A 148 -22.94 8.07 17.32
C VAL A 148 -24.15 7.80 18.19
N ALA A 149 -24.26 6.57 18.70
CA ALA A 149 -25.31 6.15 19.62
C ALA A 149 -24.77 5.90 21.05
N GLY A 150 -23.47 5.73 21.21
CA GLY A 150 -22.79 5.60 22.51
C GLY A 150 -21.31 5.26 22.34
N ASP A 151 -20.66 4.90 23.46
CA ASP A 151 -19.22 4.67 23.52
C ASP A 151 -18.79 3.36 22.82
N SER A 152 -19.71 2.45 22.57
CA SER A 152 -19.49 1.19 21.83
C SER A 152 -20.37 1.05 20.58
N VAL A 153 -21.20 2.05 20.24
CA VAL A 153 -22.16 1.94 19.14
C VAL A 153 -22.17 3.20 18.30
N PHE A 154 -21.87 3.06 17.02
CA PHE A 154 -21.86 4.15 16.04
C PHE A 154 -22.24 3.64 14.65
N GLU A 155 -22.51 4.57 13.74
CA GLU A 155 -22.88 4.28 12.35
C GLU A 155 -21.79 4.75 11.39
N VAL A 156 -21.61 4.00 10.32
CA VAL A 156 -20.69 4.31 9.20
C VAL A 156 -21.48 4.53 7.90
N ALA A 157 -20.81 5.02 6.86
CA ALA A 157 -21.46 5.23 5.56
C ALA A 157 -21.83 3.90 4.89
N ASP A 158 -20.94 2.92 4.93
CA ASP A 158 -21.13 1.58 4.37
C ASP A 158 -20.69 0.52 5.39
N GLY A 159 -21.66 -0.16 6.02
CA GLY A 159 -21.34 -1.25 6.94
C GLY A 159 -20.89 -2.54 6.26
N GLY A 160 -21.04 -2.67 4.93
CA GLY A 160 -20.76 -3.90 4.18
C GLY A 160 -19.29 -4.29 4.11
N ILE A 161 -18.39 -3.35 4.43
CA ILE A 161 -16.94 -3.56 4.47
C ILE A 161 -16.46 -4.12 5.83
N TYR A 162 -17.30 -4.05 6.86
CA TYR A 162 -16.98 -4.49 8.21
C TYR A 162 -17.54 -5.89 8.49
N PHE A 163 -16.87 -6.64 9.36
CA PHE A 163 -17.32 -7.96 9.79
C PHE A 163 -17.14 -8.19 11.29
N ASN A 164 -17.87 -9.16 11.84
CA ASN A 164 -17.79 -9.49 13.26
C ASN A 164 -16.41 -10.10 13.59
N GLY A 165 -15.80 -9.65 14.67
CA GLY A 165 -14.47 -10.05 15.12
C GLY A 165 -13.32 -9.23 14.53
N MET A 166 -13.61 -8.28 13.65
CA MET A 166 -12.64 -7.38 13.04
C MET A 166 -12.06 -6.40 14.06
N ASP A 167 -10.75 -6.21 14.04
CA ASP A 167 -10.08 -5.17 14.82
C ASP A 167 -9.97 -3.83 14.06
N ILE A 168 -10.28 -2.75 14.76
CA ILE A 168 -10.26 -1.37 14.26
C ILE A 168 -9.55 -0.44 15.25
N ALA A 169 -9.04 0.69 14.76
CA ALA A 169 -8.68 1.85 15.57
C ALA A 169 -9.71 2.96 15.35
N VAL A 170 -10.02 3.72 16.40
CA VAL A 170 -10.94 4.85 16.33
C VAL A 170 -10.24 6.08 16.88
N HIS A 171 -10.17 7.16 16.10
CA HIS A 171 -9.48 8.37 16.54
C HIS A 171 -10.02 9.66 15.92
N SER A 172 -9.77 10.80 16.55
CA SER A 172 -9.97 12.12 15.95
C SER A 172 -8.80 12.48 15.02
N ASN A 173 -8.99 13.46 14.14
CA ASN A 173 -7.91 13.93 13.24
C ASN A 173 -6.64 14.41 13.96
N ASP A 174 -6.78 14.83 15.22
CA ASP A 174 -5.68 15.30 16.07
C ASP A 174 -5.24 14.27 17.13
N TYR A 175 -5.80 13.05 17.10
CA TYR A 175 -5.51 11.96 18.03
C TYR A 175 -5.71 12.32 19.52
N THR A 176 -6.51 13.34 19.83
CA THR A 176 -6.87 13.67 21.22
C THR A 176 -7.90 12.70 21.80
N ARG A 177 -8.77 12.17 20.94
CA ARG A 177 -9.57 10.97 21.18
C ARG A 177 -8.93 9.87 20.36
N ASP A 178 -8.33 8.89 21.01
CA ASP A 178 -7.61 7.81 20.33
C ASP A 178 -7.80 6.50 21.09
N GLN A 179 -8.31 5.50 20.38
CA GLN A 179 -8.37 4.12 20.82
C GLN A 179 -7.66 3.30 19.74
N PRO A 180 -6.40 2.89 19.98
CA PRO A 180 -5.58 2.23 18.96
C PRO A 180 -6.06 0.81 18.65
N ARG A 181 -6.95 0.23 19.46
CA ARG A 181 -7.56 -1.08 19.18
C ARG A 181 -8.91 -1.23 19.86
N ALA A 182 -9.91 -1.62 19.07
CA ALA A 182 -11.23 -2.07 19.49
C ALA A 182 -11.70 -3.19 18.55
N THR A 183 -12.47 -4.14 19.06
CA THR A 183 -12.96 -5.29 18.27
C THR A 183 -14.46 -5.17 18.02
N ILE A 184 -14.87 -5.32 16.76
CA ILE A 184 -16.28 -5.31 16.35
C ILE A 184 -16.97 -6.58 16.84
N SER A 185 -18.03 -6.43 17.62
CA SER A 185 -18.88 -7.53 18.07
C SER A 185 -19.95 -7.87 17.03
N THR A 186 -20.68 -6.87 16.55
CA THR A 186 -21.74 -7.05 15.55
C THR A 186 -21.82 -5.91 14.56
N VAL A 187 -22.07 -6.25 13.29
CA VAL A 187 -22.46 -5.32 12.22
C VAL A 187 -23.90 -5.59 11.80
N VAL A 188 -24.77 -4.58 11.88
CA VAL A 188 -26.17 -4.67 11.45
C VAL A 188 -26.50 -3.48 10.56
N GLY A 189 -26.57 -3.72 9.25
CA GLY A 189 -26.64 -2.63 8.28
C GLY A 189 -25.40 -1.75 8.42
N ASN A 190 -25.59 -0.47 8.71
CA ASN A 190 -24.51 0.49 8.92
C ASN A 190 -24.11 0.69 10.39
N ILE A 191 -24.76 -0.03 11.31
CA ILE A 191 -24.51 0.10 12.75
C ILE A 191 -23.40 -0.88 13.14
N ILE A 192 -22.33 -0.32 13.71
CA ILE A 192 -21.21 -1.05 14.29
C ILE A 192 -21.39 -1.08 15.80
N THR A 193 -21.26 -2.26 16.41
CA THR A 193 -21.23 -2.44 17.86
C THR A 193 -19.92 -3.10 18.25
N LEU A 194 -19.19 -2.48 19.19
CA LEU A 194 -17.92 -2.98 19.71
C LEU A 194 -18.12 -3.98 20.86
N THR A 195 -17.11 -4.80 21.10
CA THR A 195 -17.10 -5.80 22.18
C THR A 195 -16.98 -5.15 23.55
N SER A 196 -16.31 -4.00 23.62
CA SER A 196 -16.16 -3.15 24.81
C SER A 196 -16.36 -1.69 24.43
N ASP A 197 -16.72 -0.87 25.42
CA ASP A 197 -16.75 0.58 25.26
C ASP A 197 -15.37 1.12 24.93
N LEU A 198 -15.32 2.18 24.11
CA LEU A 198 -14.13 3.00 23.91
C LEU A 198 -13.83 3.79 25.19
N ASP A 199 -12.58 4.21 25.38
CA ASP A 199 -12.18 5.07 26.51
C ASP A 199 -12.73 6.52 26.39
N PHE A 200 -13.46 6.81 25.31
CA PHE A 200 -14.12 8.09 25.03
C PHE A 200 -15.43 7.89 24.25
N THR A 201 -16.32 8.88 24.31
CA THR A 201 -17.48 8.93 23.42
C THR A 201 -17.05 9.41 22.03
N PRO A 202 -17.17 8.61 20.96
CA PRO A 202 -16.79 9.03 19.63
C PRO A 202 -17.66 10.18 19.13
N GLN A 203 -17.18 10.90 18.13
CA GLN A 203 -17.91 12.01 17.50
C GLN A 203 -18.11 11.75 16.01
N VAL A 204 -19.17 12.34 15.45
CA VAL A 204 -19.34 12.39 13.99
C VAL A 204 -18.14 13.08 13.38
N GLY A 205 -17.50 12.45 12.40
CA GLY A 205 -16.27 12.93 11.78
C GLY A 205 -14.98 12.28 12.32
N ASP A 206 -15.05 11.54 13.44
CA ASP A 206 -13.92 10.71 13.90
C ASP A 206 -13.65 9.59 12.88
N LYS A 207 -12.40 9.16 12.82
CA LYS A 207 -11.87 8.21 11.85
C LYS A 207 -11.91 6.80 12.41
N ILE A 208 -12.19 5.85 11.51
CA ILE A 208 -12.08 4.43 11.77
C ILE A 208 -11.01 3.88 10.84
N GLU A 209 -9.95 3.30 11.40
CA GLU A 209 -8.92 2.63 10.63
C GLU A 209 -9.06 1.12 10.80
N GLN A 210 -9.14 0.41 9.69
CA GLN A 210 -9.20 -1.05 9.67
C GLN A 210 -7.81 -1.63 9.95
N LEU A 211 -7.67 -2.41 11.03
CA LEU A 211 -6.36 -2.95 11.44
C LEU A 211 -6.04 -4.32 10.84
N GLU A 212 -7.00 -4.94 10.14
CA GLU A 212 -6.88 -6.27 9.55
C GLU A 212 -7.23 -6.22 8.07
N PHE A 213 -6.46 -6.89 7.20
CA PHE A 213 -6.87 -7.13 5.82
C PHE A 213 -7.89 -8.27 5.74
N LEU A 214 -8.66 -8.38 4.66
CA LEU A 214 -9.77 -9.35 4.53
C LEU A 214 -9.35 -10.82 4.67
N ASP A 215 -8.06 -11.12 4.52
CA ASP A 215 -7.51 -12.48 4.63
C ASP A 215 -6.80 -12.80 5.95
N TYR A 216 -6.86 -11.89 6.95
CA TYR A 216 -6.24 -12.04 8.27
C TYR A 216 -4.70 -12.19 8.28
N ASP A 217 -4.00 -11.98 7.15
CA ASP A 217 -2.57 -12.27 6.99
C ASP A 217 -1.69 -11.02 6.79
N GLY A 218 -2.25 -9.81 6.83
CA GLY A 218 -1.48 -8.57 6.71
C GLY A 218 -0.95 -8.03 8.03
N TYR A 219 0.24 -7.43 7.99
CA TYR A 219 0.88 -6.83 9.16
C TYR A 219 0.53 -5.35 9.29
N LEU A 220 0.31 -4.93 10.53
CA LEU A 220 0.04 -3.55 10.94
C LEU A 220 1.30 -2.68 10.80
N PHE A 221 1.17 -1.56 10.09
CA PHE A 221 2.09 -0.42 10.21
C PHE A 221 1.36 0.70 10.97
N LEU A 222 1.56 0.73 12.29
CA LEU A 222 1.30 1.91 13.13
C LEU A 222 2.40 2.95 12.91
#